data_AF-A0A420AQR2-F1
#
_entry.id   AF-A0A420AQR2-F1
#
_cell.length_a   1.000
_cell.length_b   1.000
_cell.length_c   1.000
_cell.angle_alpha   90.00
_cell.angle_beta   90.00
_cell.angle_gamma   90.00
#
_symmetry.space_group_name_H-M   'P 1'
#
loop_
_entity.id
_entity.type
_entity.pdbx_description
1 polymer ?
#
loop_
_entity_poly.entity_id
_entity_poly.type
_entity_poly.pdbx_seq_one_letter_code
_entity_poly.pdbx_strand_id
1 'polypeptide(L)'
;MDVICKKCGHAHRFKIEVTDFSGFVCANCHSYFKGKTVETLTYVKEFSAPLVMQWATLGESVQFKRNSYYIISKIQRFTKSGEYGNEFVGLNANQDDIYFSDGVDYTCALHTIDREQVTLLPKSNSCKFGNRHYDLEYTEEQTVVYAEGFVFEDLESKSTTLTYIQTGNEDRFISQEFIDNDVQYYQGIYLGDEGYYKIFDTYNDYIARKEVVGTKLRNIGVFAVLLLAVLFWVLNWGQIGKDTYKFDEKFPAKKVNSEFVGASFELKGDKPKKLVLDGISESKSHPIQLMIKLVNEKTNEFIESGTAVHENNDVNYASGLTVDFCRIQPGIYHLVFVTSSTNGAADIDVNFELTEDYKLTYGGTSYNFLILCLVGIVVLVGIFRSKILAIKNKDFVARAEGLGYFDILKFDRLGVALVAFFAFFVAVSLFVNSSTDCRTTTRTSTLEDHTYTGSRSHYRRSFYGSGGSYSGYGSGHK
;
A
#
# COMPACT_ATOMS: atom_id res chain seq x y z
N MET A 1 -46.26 7.12 16.77
CA MET A 1 -46.39 7.44 18.20
C MET A 1 -45.47 8.61 18.53
N ASP A 2 -46.00 9.60 19.25
CA ASP A 2 -45.24 10.80 19.60
C ASP A 2 -44.96 10.81 21.10
N VAL A 3 -43.70 11.05 21.48
CA VAL A 3 -43.26 11.17 22.87
C VAL A 3 -42.58 12.51 23.06
N ILE A 4 -43.15 13.35 23.92
CA ILE A 4 -42.56 14.65 24.26
C ILE A 4 -41.71 14.48 25.51
N CYS A 5 -40.43 14.80 25.42
CA CYS A 5 -39.55 14.77 26.58
C CYS A 5 -40.01 15.80 27.62
N LYS A 6 -40.37 15.32 28.82
CA LYS A 6 -40.83 16.19 29.93
C LYS A 6 -39.73 17.14 30.46
N LYS A 7 -38.45 16.88 30.16
CA LYS A 7 -37.32 17.71 30.61
C LYS A 7 -36.94 18.81 29.62
N CYS A 8 -36.75 18.47 28.34
CA CYS A 8 -36.29 19.44 27.32
C CYS A 8 -37.36 19.86 26.30
N GLY A 9 -38.56 19.27 26.34
CA GLY A 9 -39.66 19.59 25.42
C GLY A 9 -39.47 19.05 23.99
N HIS A 10 -38.39 18.34 23.69
CA HIS A 10 -38.17 17.75 22.38
C HIS A 10 -39.23 16.68 22.07
N ALA A 11 -39.83 16.75 20.88
CA ALA A 11 -40.85 15.81 20.42
C ALA A 11 -40.21 14.72 19.56
N HIS A 12 -40.22 13.48 20.05
CA HIS A 12 -39.82 12.30 19.32
C HIS A 12 -41.01 11.72 18.55
N ARG A 13 -40.86 11.50 17.24
CA ARG A 13 -41.90 10.95 16.38
C ARG A 13 -41.49 9.58 15.86
N PHE A 14 -42.08 8.53 16.41
CA PHE A 14 -41.85 7.16 15.97
C PHE A 14 -42.90 6.78 14.92
N LYS A 15 -42.45 6.15 13.83
CA LYS A 15 -43.32 5.67 12.73
C LYS A 15 -44.14 4.44 13.12
N ILE A 16 -43.80 3.81 14.23
CA ILE A 16 -44.48 2.66 14.81
C ILE A 16 -44.96 3.00 16.22
N GLU A 17 -46.03 2.34 16.65
CA GLU A 17 -46.52 2.38 18.03
C GLU A 17 -45.78 1.34 18.87
N VAL A 18 -45.29 1.75 20.04
CA VAL A 18 -44.57 0.87 20.98
C VAL A 18 -45.46 0.73 22.21
N THR A 19 -46.03 -0.45 22.40
CA THR A 19 -47.06 -0.70 23.43
C THR A 19 -46.51 -1.32 24.70
N ASP A 20 -45.37 -2.01 24.64
CA ASP A 20 -44.71 -2.63 25.79
C ASP A 20 -43.35 -1.99 25.97
N PHE A 21 -43.13 -1.29 27.09
CA PHE A 21 -41.84 -0.70 27.45
C PHE A 21 -41.77 -0.46 28.96
N SER A 22 -40.55 -0.42 29.49
CA SER A 22 -40.26 -0.13 30.91
C SER A 22 -39.76 1.30 31.14
N GLY A 23 -39.35 1.98 30.08
CA GLY A 23 -38.94 3.37 30.12
C GLY A 23 -38.68 4.00 28.75
N PHE A 24 -38.19 5.23 28.78
CA PHE A 24 -37.86 6.02 27.61
C PHE A 24 -36.63 6.91 27.87
N VAL A 25 -35.71 6.99 26.92
CA VAL A 25 -34.54 7.87 26.98
C VAL A 25 -34.60 8.89 25.84
N CYS A 26 -34.63 10.17 26.19
CA CYS A 26 -34.70 11.25 25.21
C CYS A 26 -33.39 11.35 24.41
N ALA A 27 -33.45 11.21 23.09
CA ALA A 27 -32.27 11.35 22.22
C ALA A 27 -31.68 12.77 22.15
N ASN A 28 -32.41 13.79 22.59
CA ASN A 28 -31.95 15.19 22.54
C ASN A 28 -31.22 15.64 23.82
N CYS A 29 -31.69 15.22 25.00
CA CYS A 29 -31.08 15.59 26.28
C CYS A 29 -30.66 14.40 27.14
N HIS A 30 -30.60 13.20 26.54
CA HIS A 30 -30.15 11.93 27.12
C HIS A 30 -30.78 11.57 28.47
N SER A 31 -31.95 12.13 28.77
CA SER A 31 -32.63 11.95 30.05
C SER A 31 -33.46 10.68 30.01
N TYR A 32 -33.20 9.80 30.97
CA TYR A 32 -33.91 8.56 31.19
C TYR A 32 -35.13 8.78 32.07
N PHE A 33 -36.26 8.25 31.61
CA PHE A 33 -37.51 8.21 32.33
C PHE A 33 -38.00 6.77 32.46
N LYS A 34 -38.50 6.39 33.63
CA LYS A 34 -39.06 5.05 33.91
C LYS A 34 -40.58 5.10 33.96
N GLY A 35 -41.24 4.06 33.47
CA GLY A 35 -42.69 3.96 33.44
C GLY A 35 -43.19 3.11 32.28
N LYS A 36 -44.41 2.58 32.40
CA LYS A 36 -45.01 1.66 31.43
C LYS A 36 -45.93 2.33 30.39
N THR A 37 -46.17 3.62 30.57
CA THR A 37 -46.98 4.46 29.66
C THR A 37 -46.36 5.84 29.59
N VAL A 38 -46.55 6.54 28.48
CA VAL A 38 -45.92 7.86 28.21
C VAL A 38 -46.32 8.88 29.28
N GLU A 39 -47.56 8.82 29.75
CA GLU A 39 -48.12 9.68 30.77
C GLU A 39 -47.43 9.46 32.13
N THR A 40 -47.10 8.21 32.45
CA THR A 40 -46.52 7.81 33.75
C THR A 40 -45.00 7.94 33.84
N LEU A 41 -44.32 8.33 32.75
CA LEU A 41 -42.86 8.47 32.73
C LEU A 41 -42.34 9.43 33.82
N THR A 42 -41.47 8.93 34.70
CA THR A 42 -40.80 9.68 35.77
C THR A 42 -39.29 9.76 35.52
N TYR A 43 -38.69 10.93 35.73
CA TYR A 43 -37.26 11.14 35.49
C TYR A 43 -36.39 10.36 36.49
N VAL A 44 -35.31 9.76 36.01
CA VAL A 44 -34.33 9.00 36.81
C VAL A 44 -32.96 9.67 36.76
N LYS A 45 -32.29 9.66 35.59
CA LYS A 45 -30.94 10.16 35.40
C LYS A 45 -30.74 10.71 33.98
N GLU A 46 -29.56 11.28 33.72
CA GLU A 46 -29.12 11.69 32.40
C GLU A 46 -27.88 10.89 32.02
N PHE A 47 -27.86 10.34 30.80
CA PHE A 47 -26.71 9.63 30.26
C PHE A 47 -25.70 10.61 29.66
N SER A 48 -24.42 10.26 29.77
CA SER A 48 -23.35 10.89 28.99
C SER A 48 -23.46 10.50 27.52
N ALA A 49 -22.77 11.22 26.64
CA ALA A 49 -22.66 10.85 25.23
C ALA A 49 -22.08 9.41 25.06
N PRO A 50 -22.43 8.71 23.96
CA PRO A 50 -21.94 7.36 23.73
C PRO A 50 -20.42 7.36 23.53
N LEU A 51 -19.76 6.31 24.05
CA LEU A 51 -18.30 6.21 24.07
C LEU A 51 -17.75 5.54 22.79
N VAL A 52 -18.51 4.61 22.20
CA VAL A 52 -18.26 4.08 20.86
C VAL A 52 -19.36 4.45 19.87
N MET A 53 -19.03 4.34 18.58
CA MET A 53 -19.91 4.75 17.49
C MET A 53 -21.19 3.91 17.44
N GLN A 54 -22.33 4.58 17.36
CA GLN A 54 -23.63 3.97 17.08
C GLN A 54 -23.91 4.07 15.58
N TRP A 55 -24.14 2.94 14.90
CA TRP A 55 -24.46 2.93 13.48
C TRP A 55 -25.95 3.17 13.20
N ALA A 56 -26.81 2.82 14.15
CA ALA A 56 -28.23 3.01 14.00
C ALA A 56 -28.72 4.42 14.38
N THR A 57 -29.77 4.87 13.70
CA THR A 57 -30.53 6.10 14.00
C THR A 57 -31.94 5.76 14.45
N LEU A 58 -32.41 6.38 15.53
CA LEU A 58 -33.78 6.19 15.99
C LEU A 58 -34.80 6.57 14.90
N GLY A 59 -35.75 5.67 14.66
CA GLY A 59 -36.81 5.81 13.67
C GLY A 59 -36.40 5.48 12.23
N GLU A 60 -35.14 5.10 11.99
CA GLU A 60 -34.71 4.60 10.68
C GLU A 60 -35.41 3.27 10.37
N SER A 61 -35.63 3.01 9.07
CA SER A 61 -36.21 1.75 8.61
C SER A 61 -35.10 0.83 8.14
N VAL A 62 -34.98 -0.32 8.76
CA VAL A 62 -34.00 -1.34 8.39
C VAL A 62 -34.70 -2.55 7.78
N GLN A 63 -34.06 -3.18 6.80
CA GLN A 63 -34.51 -4.46 6.25
C GLN A 63 -33.61 -5.58 6.75
N PHE A 64 -34.24 -6.62 7.30
CA PHE A 64 -33.55 -7.85 7.63
C PHE A 64 -34.35 -9.05 7.11
N LYS A 65 -33.71 -9.83 6.25
CA LYS A 65 -34.35 -10.89 5.46
C LYS A 65 -35.53 -10.32 4.63
N ARG A 66 -36.76 -10.74 4.91
CA ARG A 66 -37.97 -10.31 4.19
C ARG A 66 -38.82 -9.32 4.99
N ASN A 67 -38.35 -8.91 6.17
CA ASN A 67 -39.08 -8.06 7.09
C ASN A 67 -38.44 -6.67 7.16
N SER A 68 -39.28 -5.66 7.41
CA SER A 68 -38.85 -4.30 7.67
C SER A 68 -39.14 -3.95 9.13
N TYR A 69 -38.14 -3.40 9.79
CA TYR A 69 -38.21 -2.99 11.19
C TYR A 69 -37.89 -1.50 11.29
N TYR A 70 -38.44 -0.84 12.30
CA TYR A 70 -38.06 0.52 12.67
C TYR A 70 -37.23 0.48 13.94
N ILE A 71 -36.06 1.12 13.93
CA ILE A 71 -35.21 1.19 15.12
C ILE A 71 -35.89 2.07 16.17
N ILE A 72 -36.26 1.49 17.30
CA ILE A 72 -36.96 2.18 18.39
C ILE A 72 -36.08 2.39 19.63
N SER A 73 -34.95 1.69 19.69
CA SER A 73 -34.03 1.72 20.83
C SER A 73 -32.60 1.59 20.37
N LYS A 74 -31.71 2.28 21.08
CA LYS A 74 -30.26 2.16 20.95
C LYS A 74 -29.70 2.05 22.36
N ILE A 75 -28.84 1.07 22.61
CA ILE A 75 -28.23 0.82 23.92
C ILE A 75 -26.74 0.58 23.70
N GLN A 76 -25.90 1.15 24.56
CA GLN A 76 -24.49 0.79 24.66
C GLN A 76 -24.25 0.13 25.99
N ARG A 77 -23.67 -1.07 25.94
CA ARG A 77 -23.31 -1.86 27.11
C ARG A 77 -21.80 -1.83 27.29
N PHE A 78 -21.38 -1.85 28.55
CA PHE A 78 -20.00 -2.02 28.96
C PHE A 78 -19.88 -3.34 29.70
N THR A 79 -19.01 -4.22 29.20
CA THR A 79 -18.80 -5.54 29.75
C THR A 79 -17.84 -5.49 30.93
N LYS A 80 -17.90 -6.49 31.80
CA LYS A 80 -16.95 -6.63 32.92
C LYS A 80 -15.52 -6.87 32.44
N SER A 81 -15.37 -7.45 31.24
CA SER A 81 -14.10 -7.62 30.53
C SER A 81 -13.49 -6.31 30.02
N GLY A 82 -14.23 -5.19 30.05
CA GLY A 82 -13.73 -3.86 29.70
C GLY A 82 -13.99 -3.45 28.25
N GLU A 83 -14.95 -4.09 27.59
CA GLU A 83 -15.31 -3.88 26.19
C GLU A 83 -16.66 -3.16 26.06
N TYR A 84 -16.88 -2.51 24.91
CA TYR A 84 -18.14 -1.85 24.60
C TYR A 84 -18.87 -2.64 23.52
N GLY A 85 -20.17 -2.85 23.74
CA GLY A 85 -21.08 -3.38 22.74
C GLY A 85 -22.25 -2.41 22.49
N ASN A 86 -22.81 -2.46 21.29
CA ASN A 86 -24.00 -1.71 20.92
C ASN A 86 -25.13 -2.68 20.64
N GLU A 87 -26.33 -2.30 21.02
CA GLU A 87 -27.55 -3.04 20.81
C GLU A 87 -28.62 -2.11 20.26
N PHE A 88 -29.31 -2.54 19.20
CA PHE A 88 -30.36 -1.79 18.53
C PHE A 88 -31.60 -2.64 18.46
N VAL A 89 -32.72 -2.12 18.96
CA VAL A 89 -34.01 -2.83 18.91
C VAL A 89 -34.83 -2.29 17.76
N GLY A 90 -35.18 -3.17 16.84
CA GLY A 90 -36.10 -2.91 15.74
C GLY A 90 -37.47 -3.52 15.99
N LEU A 91 -38.52 -2.81 15.63
CA LEU A 91 -39.91 -3.30 15.75
C LEU A 91 -40.60 -3.24 14.39
N ASN A 92 -41.28 -4.31 13.99
CA ASN A 92 -42.04 -4.36 12.74
C ASN A 92 -43.54 -4.05 12.96
N ALA A 93 -44.29 -3.88 11.88
CA ALA A 93 -45.73 -3.56 11.95
C ALA A 93 -46.60 -4.61 12.69
N ASN A 94 -46.11 -5.84 12.85
CA ASN A 94 -46.78 -6.91 13.59
C ASN A 94 -46.43 -6.92 15.09
N GLN A 95 -45.63 -5.96 15.55
CA GLN A 95 -45.04 -5.94 16.90
C GLN A 95 -44.02 -7.06 17.16
N ASP A 96 -43.45 -7.67 16.11
CA ASP A 96 -42.30 -8.55 16.28
C ASP A 96 -41.03 -7.71 16.41
N ASP A 97 -40.24 -8.04 17.42
CA ASP A 97 -38.96 -7.43 17.72
C ASP A 97 -37.80 -8.15 17.01
N ILE A 98 -36.73 -7.39 16.82
CA ILE A 98 -35.43 -7.89 16.44
C ILE A 98 -34.37 -7.06 17.15
N TYR A 99 -33.34 -7.74 17.63
CA TYR A 99 -32.19 -7.13 18.27
C TYR A 99 -31.01 -7.24 17.32
N PHE A 100 -30.36 -6.13 17.01
CA PHE A 100 -29.08 -6.10 16.32
C PHE A 100 -28.02 -5.76 17.34
N SER A 101 -27.00 -6.59 17.48
CA SER A 101 -25.94 -6.36 18.45
C SER A 101 -24.56 -6.48 17.82
N ASP A 102 -23.66 -5.56 18.19
CA ASP A 102 -22.26 -5.58 17.79
C ASP A 102 -21.32 -5.33 18.98
N GLY A 103 -20.21 -6.06 18.99
CA GLY A 103 -19.14 -5.95 19.98
C GLY A 103 -17.77 -5.91 19.33
N VAL A 104 -16.72 -6.20 20.11
CA VAL A 104 -15.33 -6.19 19.62
C VAL A 104 -15.07 -7.31 18.61
N ASP A 105 -15.69 -8.47 18.80
CA ASP A 105 -15.43 -9.70 18.06
C ASP A 105 -16.69 -10.36 17.49
N TYR A 106 -17.85 -9.71 17.58
CA TYR A 106 -19.11 -10.24 17.04
C TYR A 106 -20.01 -9.16 16.43
N THR A 107 -20.79 -9.59 15.44
CA THR A 107 -22.03 -8.91 15.05
C THR A 107 -23.12 -9.96 14.90
N CYS A 108 -24.33 -9.67 15.37
CA CYS A 108 -25.42 -10.64 15.36
C CYS A 108 -26.80 -9.99 15.28
N ALA A 109 -27.78 -10.81 14.91
CA ALA A 109 -29.19 -10.47 15.02
C ALA A 109 -29.90 -11.53 15.87
N LEU A 110 -30.78 -11.10 16.77
CA LEU A 110 -31.52 -11.96 17.68
C LEU A 110 -33.03 -11.71 17.60
N HIS A 111 -33.80 -12.77 17.83
CA HIS A 111 -35.24 -12.71 18.01
C HIS A 111 -35.62 -13.32 19.35
N THR A 112 -36.59 -12.71 20.02
CA THR A 112 -37.16 -13.23 21.26
C THR A 112 -37.80 -14.59 21.00
N ILE A 113 -37.58 -15.53 21.93
CA ILE A 113 -38.20 -16.87 21.91
C ILE A 113 -38.79 -17.18 23.28
N ASP A 114 -39.89 -17.92 23.28
CA ASP A 114 -40.53 -18.30 24.54
C ASP A 114 -39.66 -19.29 25.32
N ARG A 115 -39.64 -19.14 26.64
CA ARG A 115 -38.92 -20.01 27.56
C ARG A 115 -39.26 -21.49 27.36
N GLU A 116 -40.51 -21.81 27.09
CA GLU A 116 -41.01 -23.18 26.90
C GLU A 116 -40.36 -23.88 25.71
N GLN A 117 -39.82 -23.12 24.75
CA GLN A 117 -39.14 -23.67 23.59
C GLN A 117 -37.69 -24.09 23.89
N VAL A 118 -37.13 -23.68 25.03
CA VAL A 118 -35.75 -23.96 25.44
C VAL A 118 -35.73 -24.96 26.60
N THR A 119 -35.07 -26.10 26.38
CA THR A 119 -34.82 -27.09 27.45
C THR A 119 -33.37 -27.00 27.91
N LEU A 120 -33.15 -26.48 29.12
CA LEU A 120 -31.83 -26.50 29.76
C LEU A 120 -31.47 -27.93 30.18
N LEU A 121 -30.20 -28.31 30.00
CA LEU A 121 -29.64 -29.59 30.42
C LEU A 121 -28.54 -29.30 31.45
N PRO A 122 -28.91 -29.13 32.75
CA PRO A 122 -28.02 -28.55 33.76
C PRO A 122 -26.77 -29.39 34.03
N LYS A 123 -26.81 -30.69 33.75
CA LYS A 123 -25.69 -31.61 33.96
C LYS A 123 -24.59 -31.50 32.90
N SER A 124 -24.87 -30.83 31.78
CA SER A 124 -24.00 -30.79 30.61
C SER A 124 -23.65 -29.39 30.12
N ASN A 125 -24.00 -28.34 30.88
CA ASN A 125 -23.84 -26.94 30.45
C ASN A 125 -24.34 -26.72 29.02
N SER A 126 -25.47 -27.32 28.68
CA SER A 126 -26.02 -27.26 27.32
C SER A 126 -27.52 -27.06 27.34
N CYS A 127 -28.09 -26.70 26.21
CA CYS A 127 -29.52 -26.57 26.04
C CYS A 127 -30.00 -27.22 24.73
N LYS A 128 -31.32 -27.36 24.62
CA LYS A 128 -31.99 -27.80 23.40
C LYS A 128 -33.05 -26.79 23.00
N PHE A 129 -33.08 -26.47 21.71
CA PHE A 129 -34.11 -25.65 21.08
C PHE A 129 -34.57 -26.37 19.80
N GLY A 130 -35.82 -26.83 19.80
CA GLY A 130 -36.31 -27.80 18.81
C GLY A 130 -35.51 -29.10 18.84
N ASN A 131 -35.09 -29.58 17.66
CA ASN A 131 -34.28 -30.80 17.51
C ASN A 131 -32.76 -30.55 17.55
N ARG A 132 -32.32 -29.36 17.95
CA ARG A 132 -30.90 -28.94 17.92
C ARG A 132 -30.32 -28.85 19.32
N HIS A 133 -29.04 -29.12 19.42
CA HIS A 133 -28.26 -29.00 20.66
C HIS A 133 -27.36 -27.77 20.60
N TYR A 134 -27.17 -27.14 21.76
CA TYR A 134 -26.33 -25.96 21.90
C TYR A 134 -25.52 -26.08 23.20
N ASP A 135 -24.23 -25.79 23.13
CA ASP A 135 -23.29 -25.91 24.24
C ASP A 135 -22.92 -24.52 24.76
N LEU A 136 -22.84 -24.36 26.08
CA LEU A 136 -22.48 -23.08 26.70
C LEU A 136 -21.02 -22.76 26.41
N GLU A 137 -20.78 -21.62 25.78
CA GLU A 137 -19.43 -21.17 25.41
C GLU A 137 -19.04 -19.87 26.11
N TYR A 138 -20.00 -18.95 26.29
CA TYR A 138 -19.71 -17.61 26.77
C TYR A 138 -20.67 -17.17 27.88
N THR A 139 -20.14 -16.44 28.86
CA THR A 139 -20.90 -15.82 29.93
C THR A 139 -20.33 -14.44 30.19
N GLU A 140 -21.16 -13.40 30.15
CA GLU A 140 -20.73 -12.02 30.31
C GLU A 140 -21.69 -11.24 31.20
N GLU A 141 -21.11 -10.38 32.05
CA GLU A 141 -21.84 -9.45 32.90
C GLU A 141 -21.66 -8.06 32.32
N GLN A 142 -22.75 -7.34 32.13
CA GLN A 142 -22.76 -6.06 31.42
C GLN A 142 -23.62 -5.02 32.14
N THR A 143 -23.28 -3.76 31.93
CA THR A 143 -24.05 -2.61 32.39
C THR A 143 -24.34 -1.65 31.25
N VAL A 144 -25.51 -1.00 31.30
CA VAL A 144 -25.86 0.04 30.34
C VAL A 144 -25.11 1.33 30.67
N VAL A 145 -24.31 1.82 29.72
CA VAL A 145 -23.57 3.09 29.83
C VAL A 145 -24.18 4.20 28.97
N TYR A 146 -25.02 3.84 28.00
CA TYR A 146 -25.76 4.78 27.16
C TYR A 146 -27.06 4.14 26.66
N ALA A 147 -28.10 4.96 26.46
CA ALA A 147 -29.29 4.53 25.73
C ALA A 147 -30.00 5.72 25.05
N GLU A 148 -30.82 5.43 24.04
CA GLU A 148 -31.78 6.34 23.44
C GLU A 148 -33.04 5.57 23.01
N GLY A 149 -34.20 6.21 23.04
CA GLY A 149 -35.46 5.63 22.58
C GLY A 149 -36.23 4.88 23.67
N PHE A 150 -37.12 3.97 23.28
CA PHE A 150 -37.83 3.13 24.24
C PHE A 150 -36.88 2.10 24.85
N VAL A 151 -37.08 1.71 26.10
CA VAL A 151 -36.29 0.66 26.73
C VAL A 151 -37.19 -0.36 27.40
N PHE A 152 -36.71 -1.59 27.47
CA PHE A 152 -37.47 -2.78 27.90
C PHE A 152 -36.90 -3.39 29.18
N GLU A 153 -35.89 -2.75 29.76
CA GLU A 153 -35.18 -3.17 30.97
C GLU A 153 -34.90 -1.96 31.88
N ASP A 154 -34.57 -2.23 33.14
CA ASP A 154 -34.07 -1.23 34.07
C ASP A 154 -32.60 -0.90 33.77
N LEU A 155 -32.35 0.25 33.15
CA LEU A 155 -31.01 0.68 32.73
C LEU A 155 -30.02 1.01 33.88
N GLU A 156 -30.39 0.72 35.13
CA GLU A 156 -29.52 0.80 36.30
C GLU A 156 -29.11 -0.58 36.82
N SER A 157 -29.80 -1.65 36.39
CA SER A 157 -29.50 -3.01 36.77
C SER A 157 -28.33 -3.57 35.97
N LYS A 158 -27.70 -4.60 36.50
CA LYS A 158 -26.73 -5.41 35.77
C LYS A 158 -27.48 -6.49 35.01
N SER A 159 -27.07 -6.74 33.78
CA SER A 159 -27.54 -7.86 32.98
C SER A 159 -26.45 -8.93 32.87
N THR A 160 -26.82 -10.20 32.96
CA THR A 160 -25.90 -11.32 32.68
C THR A 160 -26.41 -12.12 31.50
N THR A 161 -25.53 -12.42 30.56
CA THR A 161 -25.85 -13.19 29.36
C THR A 161 -25.08 -14.50 29.36
N LEU A 162 -25.76 -15.61 29.10
CA LEU A 162 -25.14 -16.90 28.78
C LEU A 162 -25.44 -17.25 27.32
N THR A 163 -24.38 -17.48 26.53
CA THR A 163 -24.50 -17.80 25.10
C THR A 163 -24.19 -19.27 24.85
N TYR A 164 -25.17 -19.97 24.30
CA TYR A 164 -25.08 -21.37 23.91
C TYR A 164 -24.94 -21.48 22.39
N ILE A 165 -23.82 -22.00 21.88
CA ILE A 165 -23.54 -22.12 20.44
C ILE A 165 -24.05 -23.46 19.91
N GLN A 166 -24.66 -23.48 18.73
CA GLN A 166 -25.25 -24.69 18.18
C GLN A 166 -24.18 -25.73 17.79
N THR A 167 -24.33 -26.95 18.30
CA THR A 167 -23.48 -28.08 17.89
C THR A 167 -23.67 -28.34 16.39
N GLY A 168 -22.62 -28.16 15.59
CA GLY A 168 -22.59 -28.37 14.14
C GLY A 168 -22.96 -27.17 13.26
N ASN A 169 -23.27 -26.01 13.85
CA ASN A 169 -23.36 -24.73 13.11
C ASN A 169 -23.09 -23.55 14.05
N GLU A 170 -21.83 -23.12 14.10
CA GLU A 170 -21.37 -22.09 15.05
C GLU A 170 -21.95 -20.70 14.78
N ASP A 171 -22.55 -20.45 13.60
CA ASP A 171 -23.21 -19.18 13.28
C ASP A 171 -24.53 -18.99 14.06
N ARG A 172 -25.06 -20.03 14.72
CA ARG A 172 -26.35 -19.98 15.42
C ARG A 172 -26.16 -20.19 16.90
N PHE A 173 -26.90 -19.44 17.70
CA PHE A 173 -26.81 -19.54 19.16
C PHE A 173 -28.15 -19.27 19.84
N ILE A 174 -28.23 -19.65 21.11
CA ILE A 174 -29.28 -19.24 22.04
C ILE A 174 -28.64 -18.34 23.09
N SER A 175 -29.19 -17.14 23.27
CA SER A 175 -28.83 -16.23 24.36
C SER A 175 -29.84 -16.43 25.50
N GLN A 176 -29.34 -16.69 26.71
CA GLN A 176 -30.12 -16.65 27.94
C GLN A 176 -29.70 -15.41 28.73
N GLU A 177 -30.63 -14.50 28.96
CA GLU A 177 -30.34 -13.19 29.54
C GLU A 177 -31.10 -13.00 30.85
N PHE A 178 -30.35 -12.59 31.88
CA PHE A 178 -30.86 -12.30 33.21
C PHE A 178 -30.96 -10.79 33.36
N ILE A 179 -32.19 -10.27 33.28
CA ILE A 179 -32.50 -8.84 33.24
C ILE A 179 -33.65 -8.59 34.22
N ASP A 180 -33.54 -7.60 35.10
CA ASP A 180 -34.60 -7.19 36.04
C ASP A 180 -35.19 -8.30 36.93
N ASN A 181 -34.37 -9.29 37.30
CA ASN A 181 -34.76 -10.53 37.99
C ASN A 181 -35.66 -11.49 37.18
N ASP A 182 -35.78 -11.25 35.87
CA ASP A 182 -36.41 -12.15 34.91
C ASP A 182 -35.35 -12.84 34.05
N VAL A 183 -35.75 -13.91 33.37
CA VAL A 183 -34.91 -14.67 32.44
C VAL A 183 -35.56 -14.67 31.07
N GLN A 184 -34.92 -14.00 30.12
CA GLN A 184 -35.34 -13.91 28.73
C GLN A 184 -34.47 -14.81 27.86
N TYR A 185 -35.04 -15.28 26.75
CA TYR A 185 -34.35 -16.15 25.80
C TYR A 185 -34.44 -15.57 24.40
N TYR A 186 -33.33 -15.64 23.69
CA TYR A 186 -33.24 -15.16 22.32
C TYR A 186 -32.60 -16.22 21.42
N GLN A 187 -33.12 -16.35 20.21
CA GLN A 187 -32.45 -17.07 19.13
C GLN A 187 -31.61 -16.10 18.32
N GLY A 188 -30.30 -16.33 18.30
CA GLY A 188 -29.33 -15.50 17.60
C GLY A 188 -28.75 -16.14 16.34
N ILE A 189 -28.33 -15.28 15.42
CA ILE A 189 -27.46 -15.63 14.28
C ILE A 189 -26.31 -14.63 14.20
N TYR A 190 -25.08 -15.12 14.13
CA TYR A 190 -23.91 -14.31 13.83
C TYR A 190 -23.94 -13.88 12.37
N LEU A 191 -23.53 -12.64 12.13
CA LEU A 191 -23.48 -12.02 10.82
C LEU A 191 -22.04 -11.59 10.53
N GLY A 192 -21.68 -11.53 9.25
CA GLY A 192 -20.42 -10.89 8.87
C GLY A 192 -20.55 -9.37 9.00
N ASP A 193 -19.51 -8.71 9.51
CA ASP A 193 -19.48 -7.27 9.80
C ASP A 193 -20.05 -6.41 8.67
N GLU A 194 -19.59 -6.64 7.44
CA GLU A 194 -20.04 -5.86 6.28
C GLU A 194 -21.54 -6.04 6.02
N GLY A 195 -22.04 -7.27 6.17
CA GLY A 195 -23.47 -7.57 6.02
C GLY A 195 -24.31 -6.94 7.12
N TYR A 196 -23.83 -6.98 8.36
CA TYR A 196 -24.50 -6.36 9.52
C TYR A 196 -24.55 -4.84 9.40
N TYR A 197 -23.40 -4.18 9.23
CA TYR A 197 -23.36 -2.71 9.25
C TYR A 197 -24.09 -2.08 8.05
N LYS A 198 -24.11 -2.75 6.89
CA LYS A 198 -24.88 -2.30 5.71
C LYS A 198 -26.39 -2.27 5.91
N ILE A 199 -26.91 -2.83 7.00
CA ILE A 199 -28.32 -2.72 7.37
C ILE A 199 -28.67 -1.27 7.75
N PHE A 200 -27.70 -0.50 8.26
CA PHE A 200 -27.94 0.85 8.79
C PHE A 200 -27.59 1.94 7.79
N ASP A 201 -28.45 2.97 7.70
CA ASP A 201 -28.30 4.07 6.75
C ASP A 201 -27.02 4.87 7.04
N THR A 202 -26.69 5.10 8.31
CA THR A 202 -25.49 5.85 8.72
C THR A 202 -24.20 5.21 8.19
N TYR A 203 -24.13 3.87 8.20
CA TYR A 203 -22.95 3.16 7.69
C TYR A 203 -22.88 3.24 6.16
N ASN A 204 -24.01 3.06 5.48
CA ASN A 204 -24.10 3.18 4.03
C ASN A 204 -23.68 4.58 3.56
N ASP A 205 -24.16 5.62 4.24
CA ASP A 205 -23.76 7.01 4.02
C ASP A 205 -22.25 7.20 4.26
N TYR A 206 -21.72 6.65 5.35
CA TYR A 206 -20.29 6.72 5.64
C TYR A 206 -19.47 6.07 4.53
N ILE A 207 -19.85 4.88 4.05
CA ILE A 207 -19.15 4.17 2.96
C ILE A 207 -19.21 4.97 1.65
N ALA A 208 -20.38 5.49 1.29
CA ALA A 208 -20.54 6.32 0.10
C ALA A 208 -19.63 7.56 0.16
N ARG A 209 -19.63 8.27 1.30
CA ARG A 209 -18.78 9.44 1.53
C ARG A 209 -17.28 9.07 1.55
N LYS A 210 -16.93 7.93 2.14
CA LYS A 210 -15.56 7.38 2.16
C LYS A 210 -15.06 7.14 0.75
N GLU A 211 -15.90 6.61 -0.14
CA GLU A 211 -15.53 6.37 -1.55
C GLU A 211 -15.33 7.69 -2.32
N VAL A 212 -16.14 8.72 -2.06
CA VAL A 212 -15.94 10.05 -2.65
C VAL A 212 -14.58 10.64 -2.25
N VAL A 213 -14.23 10.61 -0.95
CA VAL A 213 -12.92 11.07 -0.47
C VAL A 213 -11.80 10.21 -1.03
N GLY A 214 -12.00 8.89 -1.08
CA GLY A 214 -11.07 7.93 -1.68
C GLY A 214 -10.82 8.21 -3.16
N THR A 215 -11.83 8.57 -3.92
CA THR A 215 -11.69 8.95 -5.34
C THR A 215 -10.89 10.23 -5.49
N LYS A 216 -11.14 11.25 -4.66
CA LYS A 216 -10.35 12.49 -4.67
C LYS A 216 -8.87 12.23 -4.33
N LEU A 217 -8.59 11.38 -3.34
CA LEU A 217 -7.23 10.93 -3.00
C LEU A 217 -6.55 10.17 -4.15
N ARG A 218 -7.28 9.29 -4.83
CA ARG A 218 -6.79 8.59 -6.03
C ARG A 218 -6.39 9.59 -7.11
N ASN A 219 -7.23 10.59 -7.36
CA ASN A 219 -6.94 11.62 -8.36
C ASN A 219 -5.70 12.43 -7.97
N ILE A 220 -5.53 12.81 -6.69
CA ILE A 220 -4.29 13.45 -6.22
C ILE A 220 -3.07 12.57 -6.51
N GLY A 221 -3.16 11.27 -6.23
CA GLY A 221 -2.09 10.32 -6.53
C GLY A 221 -1.75 10.24 -8.03
N VAL A 222 -2.77 10.18 -8.89
CA VAL A 222 -2.59 10.18 -10.36
C VAL A 222 -1.91 11.48 -10.81
N PHE A 223 -2.38 12.64 -10.34
CA PHE A 223 -1.75 13.92 -10.66
C PHE A 223 -0.30 14.00 -10.16
N ALA A 224 -0.01 13.46 -8.98
CA ALA A 224 1.35 13.44 -8.44
C ALA A 224 2.29 12.57 -9.30
N VAL A 225 1.82 11.40 -9.75
CA VAL A 225 2.57 10.52 -10.66
C VAL A 225 2.83 11.19 -12.01
N LEU A 226 1.80 11.81 -12.61
CA LEU A 226 1.93 12.53 -13.88
C LEU A 226 2.90 13.70 -13.75
N LEU A 227 2.79 14.47 -12.66
CA LEU A 227 3.70 15.58 -12.39
C LEU A 227 5.15 15.11 -12.27
N LEU A 228 5.40 13.98 -11.59
CA LEU A 228 6.74 13.40 -11.47
C LEU A 228 7.30 12.99 -12.84
N ALA A 229 6.48 12.36 -13.69
CA ALA A 229 6.87 11.96 -15.04
C ALA A 229 7.19 13.18 -15.93
N VAL A 230 6.37 14.23 -15.86
CA VAL A 230 6.61 15.49 -16.58
C VAL A 230 7.89 16.16 -16.08
N LEU A 231 8.10 16.25 -14.76
CA LEU A 231 9.33 16.79 -14.18
C LEU A 231 10.56 16.01 -14.63
N PHE A 232 10.50 14.67 -14.59
CA PHE A 232 11.59 13.83 -15.08
C PHE A 232 11.90 14.10 -16.55
N TRP A 233 10.88 14.18 -17.39
CA TRP A 233 11.05 14.45 -18.81
C TRP A 233 11.72 15.82 -19.01
N VAL A 234 11.19 16.89 -18.40
CA VAL A 234 11.73 18.25 -18.53
C VAL A 234 13.19 18.30 -18.07
N LEU A 235 13.51 17.70 -16.92
CA LEU A 235 14.87 17.69 -16.37
C LEU A 235 15.87 16.88 -17.21
N ASN A 236 15.38 15.90 -17.98
CA ASN A 236 16.22 15.00 -18.79
C ASN A 236 16.05 15.21 -20.31
N TRP A 237 15.32 16.22 -20.76
CA TRP A 237 14.95 16.41 -22.18
C TRP A 237 16.15 16.30 -23.13
N GLY A 238 17.28 16.92 -22.76
CA GLY A 238 18.52 16.91 -23.56
C GLY A 238 19.31 15.59 -23.51
N GLN A 239 18.97 14.66 -22.62
CA GLN A 239 19.69 13.39 -22.42
C GLN A 239 18.85 12.17 -22.85
N ILE A 240 17.53 12.29 -23.03
CA ILE A 240 16.65 11.14 -23.36
C ILE A 240 16.98 10.51 -24.71
N GLY A 241 17.27 11.33 -25.73
CA GLY A 241 17.61 10.85 -27.06
C GLY A 241 18.93 10.08 -27.05
N LYS A 242 18.91 8.86 -27.62
CA LYS A 242 20.05 7.95 -27.68
C LYS A 242 20.44 7.67 -29.12
N ASP A 243 21.71 7.94 -29.43
CA ASP A 243 22.35 7.48 -30.67
C ASP A 243 23.23 6.27 -30.37
N THR A 244 23.35 5.36 -31.33
CA THR A 244 24.15 4.13 -31.18
C THR A 244 24.97 3.87 -32.43
N TYR A 245 26.27 3.65 -32.23
CA TYR A 245 27.23 3.32 -33.27
C TYR A 245 27.87 1.97 -32.94
N LYS A 246 28.14 1.14 -33.95
CA LYS A 246 28.75 -0.18 -33.78
C LYS A 246 29.94 -0.31 -34.73
N PHE A 247 31.01 -0.90 -34.23
CA PHE A 247 32.27 -1.04 -34.94
C PHE A 247 32.85 -2.44 -34.68
N ASP A 248 33.48 -3.01 -35.71
CA ASP A 248 34.29 -4.23 -35.65
C ASP A 248 35.60 -3.91 -36.37
N GLU A 249 36.64 -3.61 -35.60
CA GLU A 249 37.89 -3.03 -36.10
C GLU A 249 39.07 -3.95 -35.84
N LYS A 250 39.87 -4.20 -36.88
CA LYS A 250 41.05 -5.05 -36.81
C LYS A 250 42.30 -4.26 -37.13
N PHE A 251 43.26 -4.28 -36.21
CA PHE A 251 44.47 -3.49 -36.30
C PHE A 251 45.74 -4.37 -36.25
N PRO A 252 46.39 -4.61 -37.39
CA PRO A 252 47.67 -5.31 -37.43
C PRO A 252 48.84 -4.35 -37.13
N ALA A 253 49.80 -4.78 -36.32
CA ALA A 253 51.08 -4.10 -36.11
C ALA A 253 52.25 -5.07 -36.03
N LYS A 254 53.46 -4.51 -36.14
CA LYS A 254 54.71 -5.26 -35.96
C LYS A 254 55.26 -5.19 -34.54
N LYS A 255 54.58 -4.47 -33.65
CA LYS A 255 55.02 -4.18 -32.29
C LYS A 255 53.84 -4.07 -31.32
N VAL A 256 54.07 -4.43 -30.06
CA VAL A 256 53.05 -4.37 -29.00
C VAL A 256 52.75 -2.93 -28.60
N ASN A 257 53.75 -2.05 -28.59
CA ASN A 257 53.54 -0.63 -28.30
C ASN A 257 53.11 0.07 -29.58
N SER A 258 51.81 0.32 -29.73
CA SER A 258 51.23 0.89 -30.95
C SER A 258 50.06 1.82 -30.62
N GLU A 259 49.79 2.76 -31.52
CA GLU A 259 48.57 3.58 -31.50
C GLU A 259 47.75 3.27 -32.76
N PHE A 260 46.48 2.93 -32.59
CA PHE A 260 45.57 2.60 -33.68
C PHE A 260 44.42 3.59 -33.73
N VAL A 261 44.16 4.13 -34.92
CA VAL A 261 43.07 5.08 -35.15
C VAL A 261 41.87 4.31 -35.70
N GLY A 262 40.76 4.33 -34.97
CA GLY A 262 39.48 3.77 -35.40
C GLY A 262 38.71 4.67 -36.36
N ALA A 263 37.59 4.18 -36.84
CA ALA A 263 36.70 4.89 -37.74
C ALA A 263 36.04 6.11 -37.08
N SER A 264 35.87 7.16 -37.86
CA SER A 264 35.21 8.39 -37.43
C SER A 264 33.70 8.19 -37.25
N PHE A 265 33.12 8.90 -36.29
CA PHE A 265 31.69 8.96 -36.05
C PHE A 265 31.23 10.36 -35.63
N GLU A 266 29.99 10.69 -35.96
CA GLU A 266 29.40 12.00 -35.67
C GLU A 266 28.45 11.91 -34.49
N LEU A 267 28.71 12.67 -33.43
CA LEU A 267 27.81 12.85 -32.29
C LEU A 267 26.87 14.03 -32.56
N LYS A 268 25.58 13.75 -32.72
CA LYS A 268 24.55 14.73 -33.08
C LYS A 268 23.87 15.35 -31.85
N GLY A 269 23.48 16.61 -31.95
CA GLY A 269 22.72 17.32 -30.92
C GLY A 269 23.23 18.74 -30.66
N ASP A 270 22.68 19.37 -29.63
CA ASP A 270 22.94 20.76 -29.23
C ASP A 270 23.53 20.90 -27.82
N LYS A 271 23.63 19.79 -27.07
CA LYS A 271 24.08 19.75 -25.67
C LYS A 271 25.05 18.61 -25.43
N PRO A 272 26.01 18.77 -24.50
CA PRO A 272 26.90 17.68 -24.13
C PRO A 272 26.13 16.52 -23.47
N LYS A 273 26.43 15.28 -23.87
CA LYS A 273 25.82 14.07 -23.32
C LYS A 273 26.86 13.06 -22.86
N LYS A 274 26.42 12.05 -22.10
CA LYS A 274 27.26 10.89 -21.77
C LYS A 274 27.50 10.06 -23.03
N LEU A 275 28.74 9.62 -23.24
CA LEU A 275 29.11 8.65 -24.28
C LEU A 275 29.62 7.38 -23.58
N VAL A 276 29.00 6.25 -23.84
CA VAL A 276 29.37 4.96 -23.25
C VAL A 276 29.89 4.05 -24.35
N LEU A 277 31.12 3.58 -24.21
CA LEU A 277 31.68 2.48 -24.99
C LEU A 277 31.43 1.18 -24.24
N ASP A 278 30.80 0.23 -24.92
CA ASP A 278 30.64 -1.15 -24.44
C ASP A 278 31.11 -2.11 -25.53
N GLY A 279 32.11 -2.94 -25.24
CA GLY A 279 32.68 -3.82 -26.24
C GLY A 279 33.50 -4.98 -25.68
N ILE A 280 34.14 -5.69 -26.60
CA ILE A 280 35.12 -6.74 -26.39
C ILE A 280 36.40 -6.32 -27.11
N SER A 281 37.52 -6.34 -26.40
CA SER A 281 38.85 -6.21 -26.99
C SER A 281 39.59 -7.53 -26.90
N GLU A 282 40.33 -7.86 -27.96
CA GLU A 282 41.12 -9.08 -28.08
C GLU A 282 42.52 -8.76 -28.58
N SER A 283 43.54 -9.34 -27.94
CA SER A 283 44.90 -9.34 -28.46
C SER A 283 45.36 -10.74 -28.82
N LYS A 284 45.98 -10.89 -29.99
CA LYS A 284 46.51 -12.18 -30.43
C LYS A 284 47.84 -12.47 -29.73
N SER A 285 47.86 -13.57 -28.97
CA SER A 285 49.07 -14.21 -28.43
C SER A 285 49.87 -13.46 -27.34
N HIS A 286 49.44 -12.27 -26.89
CA HIS A 286 50.17 -11.50 -25.85
C HIS A 286 49.22 -10.74 -24.91
N PRO A 287 49.54 -10.65 -23.60
CA PRO A 287 48.85 -9.75 -22.68
C PRO A 287 49.25 -8.30 -22.96
N ILE A 288 48.26 -7.40 -22.96
CA ILE A 288 48.49 -5.97 -23.20
C ILE A 288 47.78 -5.10 -22.17
N GLN A 289 48.29 -3.89 -22.00
CA GLN A 289 47.58 -2.76 -21.46
C GLN A 289 46.96 -1.98 -22.62
N LEU A 290 45.69 -1.60 -22.47
CA LEU A 290 44.93 -0.83 -23.45
C LEU A 290 44.47 0.48 -22.81
N MET A 291 44.77 1.59 -23.46
CA MET A 291 44.21 2.90 -23.14
C MET A 291 43.45 3.40 -24.35
N ILE A 292 42.24 3.90 -24.13
CA ILE A 292 41.37 4.41 -25.20
C ILE A 292 41.30 5.93 -25.08
N LYS A 293 41.63 6.63 -26.16
CA LYS A 293 41.45 8.09 -26.26
C LYS A 293 40.28 8.39 -27.17
N LEU A 294 39.41 9.30 -26.75
CA LEU A 294 38.39 9.90 -27.60
C LEU A 294 38.92 11.23 -28.12
N VAL A 295 39.08 11.37 -29.44
CA VAL A 295 39.70 12.55 -30.06
C VAL A 295 38.68 13.31 -30.90
N ASN A 296 38.55 14.62 -30.67
CA ASN A 296 37.75 15.49 -31.52
C ASN A 296 38.53 15.85 -32.79
N GLU A 297 37.98 15.56 -33.97
CA GLU A 297 38.71 15.76 -35.24
C GLU A 297 38.91 17.23 -35.62
N LYS A 298 38.09 18.13 -35.06
CA LYS A 298 38.17 19.56 -35.35
C LYS A 298 39.12 20.28 -34.40
N THR A 299 39.09 19.95 -33.11
CA THR A 299 39.88 20.66 -32.08
C THR A 299 41.16 19.94 -31.69
N ASN A 300 41.32 18.66 -32.06
CA ASN A 300 42.36 17.75 -31.56
C ASN A 300 42.41 17.60 -30.03
N GLU A 301 41.37 18.07 -29.33
CA GLU A 301 41.21 17.80 -27.91
C GLU A 301 40.88 16.32 -27.72
N PHE A 302 41.54 15.70 -26.75
CA PHE A 302 41.34 14.29 -26.45
C PHE A 302 41.02 14.04 -24.99
N ILE A 303 40.23 13.01 -24.74
CA ILE A 303 39.88 12.52 -23.40
C ILE A 303 40.39 11.09 -23.32
N GLU A 304 41.28 10.84 -22.36
CA GLU A 304 41.86 9.51 -22.14
C GLU A 304 41.05 8.73 -21.10
N SER A 305 40.90 7.43 -21.36
CA SER A 305 40.38 6.47 -20.39
C SER A 305 41.48 6.08 -19.39
N GLY A 306 41.09 5.45 -18.28
CA GLY A 306 42.05 4.66 -17.50
C GLY A 306 42.55 3.47 -18.33
N THR A 307 43.74 2.95 -17.99
CA THR A 307 44.32 1.76 -18.62
C THR A 307 43.56 0.50 -18.21
N ALA A 308 43.10 -0.28 -19.19
CA ALA A 308 42.58 -1.62 -19.03
C ALA A 308 43.71 -2.64 -19.24
N VAL A 309 43.73 -3.72 -18.45
CA VAL A 309 44.66 -4.84 -18.67
C VAL A 309 43.87 -5.98 -19.29
N HIS A 310 44.36 -6.53 -20.40
CA HIS A 310 43.79 -7.75 -20.96
C HIS A 310 44.13 -8.92 -20.06
N GLU A 311 43.10 -9.58 -19.55
CA GLU A 311 43.26 -10.79 -18.76
C GLU A 311 43.35 -12.01 -19.68
N ASN A 312 44.24 -12.94 -19.34
CA ASN A 312 44.36 -14.20 -20.06
C ASN A 312 43.10 -15.06 -19.81
N ASN A 313 42.45 -15.52 -20.87
CA ASN A 313 41.49 -16.62 -20.79
C ASN A 313 42.09 -17.86 -21.48
N ASP A 314 41.48 -19.04 -21.29
CA ASP A 314 42.05 -20.32 -21.73
C ASP A 314 42.22 -20.46 -23.25
N VAL A 315 41.79 -19.47 -24.05
CA VAL A 315 41.82 -19.50 -25.52
C VAL A 315 42.52 -18.28 -26.15
N ASN A 316 42.34 -17.07 -25.61
CA ASN A 316 42.98 -15.83 -26.07
C ASN A 316 43.11 -14.78 -24.93
N TYR A 317 43.64 -13.60 -25.27
CA TYR A 317 43.71 -12.46 -24.36
C TYR A 317 42.54 -11.50 -24.65
N ALA A 318 41.32 -11.93 -24.36
CA ALA A 318 40.10 -11.14 -24.57
C ALA A 318 39.52 -10.59 -23.26
N SER A 319 39.01 -9.36 -23.31
CA SER A 319 38.39 -8.70 -22.16
C SER A 319 37.18 -7.87 -22.57
N GLY A 320 36.14 -7.91 -21.73
CA GLY A 320 35.00 -7.02 -21.87
C GLY A 320 35.36 -5.63 -21.37
N LEU A 321 35.04 -4.60 -22.14
CA LEU A 321 35.37 -3.21 -21.84
C LEU A 321 34.10 -2.37 -21.75
N THR A 322 34.00 -1.59 -20.67
CA THR A 322 33.08 -0.46 -20.58
C THR A 322 33.86 0.80 -20.28
N VAL A 323 33.77 1.82 -21.14
CA VAL A 323 34.33 3.16 -20.90
C VAL A 323 33.22 4.20 -20.90
N ASP A 324 33.07 4.89 -19.78
CA ASP A 324 32.11 5.98 -19.62
C ASP A 324 32.82 7.32 -19.85
N PHE A 325 32.65 7.92 -21.02
CA PHE A 325 33.10 9.28 -21.34
C PHE A 325 32.00 10.28 -20.97
N CYS A 326 32.36 11.31 -20.21
CA CYS A 326 31.37 12.24 -19.67
C CYS A 326 31.32 13.58 -20.39
N ARG A 327 30.10 14.12 -20.57
CA ARG A 327 29.83 15.48 -21.10
C ARG A 327 30.50 15.75 -22.45
N ILE A 328 30.41 14.79 -23.37
CA ILE A 328 30.99 14.91 -24.70
C ILE A 328 30.12 15.83 -25.55
N GLN A 329 30.74 16.88 -26.09
CA GLN A 329 30.08 17.83 -26.98
C GLN A 329 29.70 17.15 -28.31
N PRO A 330 28.64 17.62 -28.98
CA PRO A 330 28.37 17.24 -30.36
C PRO A 330 29.56 17.58 -31.28
N GLY A 331 29.87 16.70 -32.23
CA GLY A 331 31.03 16.84 -33.10
C GLY A 331 31.44 15.53 -33.78
N ILE A 332 32.49 15.57 -34.59
CA ILE A 332 33.05 14.38 -35.24
C ILE A 332 34.25 13.91 -34.41
N TYR A 333 34.27 12.63 -34.08
CA TYR A 333 35.25 12.00 -33.22
C TYR A 333 35.75 10.69 -33.82
N HIS A 334 36.94 10.27 -33.43
CA HIS A 334 37.41 8.89 -33.57
C HIS A 334 38.01 8.41 -32.23
N LEU A 335 38.16 7.10 -32.11
CA LEU A 335 38.88 6.50 -30.99
C LEU A 335 40.32 6.21 -31.38
N VAL A 336 41.24 6.41 -30.43
CA VAL A 336 42.62 5.96 -30.53
C VAL A 336 42.87 4.89 -29.48
N PHE A 337 43.25 3.70 -29.92
CA PHE A 337 43.59 2.57 -29.07
C PHE A 337 45.11 2.53 -28.90
N VAL A 338 45.57 2.82 -27.69
CA VAL A 338 47.00 2.80 -27.33
C VAL A 338 47.28 1.52 -26.58
N THR A 339 48.14 0.70 -27.15
CA THR A 339 48.55 -0.57 -26.57
C THR A 339 49.95 -0.46 -25.96
N SER A 340 50.18 -1.11 -24.82
CA SER A 340 51.50 -1.25 -24.22
C SER A 340 51.70 -2.63 -23.58
N SER A 341 52.96 -3.04 -23.42
CA SER A 341 53.30 -4.27 -22.71
C SER A 341 52.99 -4.18 -21.22
N THR A 342 52.35 -5.22 -20.66
CA THR A 342 51.96 -5.29 -19.23
C THR A 342 53.12 -5.28 -18.24
N ASN A 343 54.35 -5.57 -18.69
CA ASN A 343 55.52 -5.76 -17.83
C ASN A 343 56.62 -4.69 -18.00
N GLY A 344 56.35 -3.57 -18.69
CA GLY A 344 57.33 -2.50 -18.90
C GLY A 344 58.59 -2.93 -19.67
N ALA A 345 58.57 -4.11 -20.29
CA ALA A 345 59.67 -4.63 -21.10
C ALA A 345 59.78 -3.83 -22.41
N ALA A 346 61.00 -3.73 -22.92
CA ALA A 346 61.30 -3.07 -24.20
C ALA A 346 60.41 -3.59 -25.33
N ASP A 347 60.03 -2.67 -26.21
CA ASP A 347 59.17 -2.85 -27.38
C ASP A 347 59.48 -4.17 -28.12
N ILE A 348 58.58 -5.15 -28.01
CA ILE A 348 58.77 -6.49 -28.58
C ILE A 348 58.29 -6.44 -30.04
N ASP A 349 59.21 -6.64 -30.99
CA ASP A 349 58.88 -6.80 -32.41
C ASP A 349 58.17 -8.14 -32.62
N VAL A 350 56.84 -8.11 -32.76
CA VAL A 350 55.95 -9.28 -32.94
C VAL A 350 54.85 -8.93 -33.94
N ASN A 351 54.43 -9.91 -34.76
CA ASN A 351 53.18 -9.80 -35.52
C ASN A 351 51.99 -9.75 -34.55
N PHE A 352 51.57 -8.54 -34.23
CA PHE A 352 50.53 -8.21 -33.28
C PHE A 352 49.22 -7.90 -34.03
N GLU A 353 48.10 -8.31 -33.46
CA GLU A 353 46.77 -7.95 -33.95
C GLU A 353 45.90 -7.60 -32.74
N LEU A 354 45.39 -6.37 -32.73
CA LEU A 354 44.33 -5.93 -31.84
C LEU A 354 43.01 -6.02 -32.58
N THR A 355 41.98 -6.51 -31.92
CA THR A 355 40.62 -6.36 -32.41
C THR A 355 39.69 -5.79 -31.37
N GLU A 356 38.88 -4.84 -31.82
CA GLU A 356 37.87 -4.14 -31.03
C GLU A 356 36.49 -4.34 -31.66
N ASP A 357 35.59 -5.05 -30.96
CA ASP A 357 34.15 -5.08 -31.27
C ASP A 357 33.41 -4.26 -30.21
N TYR A 358 32.97 -3.06 -30.57
CA TYR A 358 32.39 -2.14 -29.60
C TYR A 358 31.19 -1.38 -30.13
N LYS A 359 30.36 -1.00 -29.16
CA LYS A 359 29.20 -0.16 -29.34
C LYS A 359 29.38 1.13 -28.56
N LEU A 360 29.25 2.24 -29.25
CA LEU A 360 29.14 3.56 -28.64
C LEU A 360 27.67 3.93 -28.46
N THR A 361 27.31 4.40 -27.26
CA THR A 361 25.98 4.92 -26.92
C THR A 361 26.13 6.38 -26.49
N TYR A 362 25.57 7.31 -27.26
CA TYR A 362 25.57 8.74 -26.93
C TYR A 362 24.20 9.18 -26.43
N GLY A 363 24.13 9.66 -25.19
CA GLY A 363 22.89 9.95 -24.49
C GLY A 363 22.23 8.71 -23.88
N GLY A 364 20.98 8.88 -23.45
CA GLY A 364 20.23 7.94 -22.62
C GLY A 364 20.27 8.31 -21.14
N THR A 365 19.11 8.32 -20.50
CA THR A 365 18.95 8.50 -19.05
C THR A 365 18.52 7.19 -18.41
N SER A 366 19.03 6.91 -17.20
CA SER A 366 18.55 5.80 -16.37
C SER A 366 17.19 6.14 -15.75
N TYR A 367 16.21 5.23 -15.92
CA TYR A 367 14.87 5.36 -15.34
C TYR A 367 14.79 4.83 -13.89
N ASN A 368 15.85 4.22 -13.36
CA ASN A 368 15.82 3.58 -12.04
C ASN A 368 15.43 4.56 -10.93
N PHE A 369 15.97 5.77 -10.95
CA PHE A 369 15.62 6.79 -9.96
C PHE A 369 14.16 7.24 -10.10
N LEU A 370 13.66 7.43 -11.32
CA LEU A 370 12.24 7.72 -11.57
C LEU A 370 11.35 6.61 -11.02
N ILE A 371 11.67 5.35 -11.31
CA ILE A 371 10.89 4.18 -10.85
C ILE A 371 10.85 4.14 -9.32
N LEU A 372 11.98 4.34 -8.64
CA LEU A 372 12.04 4.41 -7.18
C LEU A 372 11.13 5.52 -6.63
N CYS A 373 11.18 6.71 -7.23
CA CYS A 373 10.31 7.82 -6.82
C CYS A 373 8.83 7.57 -7.15
N LEU A 374 8.50 6.88 -8.24
CA LEU A 374 7.14 6.46 -8.57
C LEU A 374 6.57 5.48 -7.53
N VAL A 375 7.37 4.51 -7.08
CA VAL A 375 6.95 3.62 -5.99
C VAL A 375 6.79 4.42 -4.69
N GLY A 376 7.75 5.31 -4.39
CA GLY A 376 7.70 6.16 -3.21
C GLY A 376 6.45 7.03 -3.12
N ILE A 377 6.02 7.65 -4.23
CA ILE A 377 4.83 8.51 -4.25
C ILE A 377 3.55 7.68 -4.07
N VAL A 378 3.47 6.47 -4.65
CA VAL A 378 2.33 5.57 -4.47
C VAL A 378 2.22 5.11 -3.01
N VAL A 379 3.34 4.72 -2.39
CA VAL A 379 3.38 4.33 -0.97
C VAL A 379 2.97 5.51 -0.09
N LEU A 380 3.51 6.71 -0.32
CA LEU A 380 3.17 7.92 0.42
C LEU A 380 1.67 8.19 0.37
N VAL A 381 1.08 8.25 -0.83
CA VAL A 381 -0.35 8.48 -1.02
C VAL A 381 -1.18 7.35 -0.39
N GLY A 382 -0.71 6.10 -0.45
CA GLY A 382 -1.35 4.95 0.19
C GLY A 382 -1.42 5.07 1.72
N ILE A 383 -0.33 5.49 2.36
CA ILE A 383 -0.28 5.74 3.81
C ILE A 383 -1.30 6.82 4.20
N PHE A 384 -1.33 7.94 3.47
CA PHE A 384 -2.29 9.01 3.74
C PHE A 384 -3.73 8.59 3.45
N ARG A 385 -3.97 7.79 2.41
CA ARG A 385 -5.30 7.22 2.12
C ARG A 385 -5.80 6.37 3.28
N SER A 386 -4.97 5.46 3.79
CA SER A 386 -5.32 4.62 4.94
C SER A 386 -5.64 5.47 6.19
N LYS A 387 -4.80 6.46 6.49
CA LYS A 387 -5.03 7.37 7.61
C LYS A 387 -6.32 8.18 7.48
N ILE A 388 -6.53 8.85 6.33
CA ILE A 388 -7.69 9.74 6.11
C ILE A 388 -9.00 8.96 6.15
N LEU A 389 -9.03 7.77 5.53
CA LEU A 389 -10.23 6.94 5.43
C LEU A 389 -10.45 6.02 6.65
N ALA A 390 -9.64 6.17 7.70
CA ALA A 390 -9.82 5.44 8.96
C ALA A 390 -11.09 5.93 9.68
N ILE A 391 -11.78 5.01 10.36
CA ILE A 391 -13.05 5.29 11.08
C ILE A 391 -12.88 6.41 12.11
N LYS A 392 -11.73 6.50 12.78
CA LYS A 392 -11.43 7.60 13.73
C LYS A 392 -11.52 9.01 13.11
N ASN A 393 -11.44 9.11 11.78
CA ASN A 393 -11.55 10.37 11.03
C ASN A 393 -12.92 10.49 10.34
N LYS A 394 -13.94 9.79 10.82
CA LYS A 394 -15.30 9.81 10.25
C LYS A 394 -15.87 11.21 10.07
N ASP A 395 -15.59 12.16 10.97
CA ASP A 395 -16.10 13.54 10.87
C ASP A 395 -15.47 14.31 9.71
N PHE A 396 -14.23 13.96 9.35
CA PHE A 396 -13.62 14.44 8.12
C PHE A 396 -14.33 13.83 6.91
N VAL A 397 -14.50 12.51 6.89
CA VAL A 397 -15.20 11.80 5.81
C VAL A 397 -16.65 12.27 5.65
N ALA A 398 -17.34 12.59 6.73
CA ALA A 398 -18.72 13.08 6.73
C ALA A 398 -18.87 14.38 5.91
N ARG A 399 -17.80 15.17 5.74
CA ARG A 399 -17.82 16.39 4.91
C ARG A 399 -17.56 16.15 3.43
N ALA A 400 -17.51 14.89 2.96
CA ALA A 400 -17.07 14.48 1.62
C ALA A 400 -17.57 15.36 0.46
N GLU A 401 -18.85 15.74 0.47
CA GLU A 401 -19.47 16.57 -0.57
C GLU A 401 -18.91 18.00 -0.61
N GLY A 402 -18.62 18.59 0.55
CA GLY A 402 -18.06 19.94 0.69
C GLY A 402 -16.53 20.00 0.65
N LEU A 403 -15.82 18.86 0.74
CA LEU A 403 -14.35 18.85 0.72
C LEU A 403 -13.79 19.14 -0.67
N GLY A 404 -13.01 20.19 -0.82
CA GLY A 404 -12.17 20.40 -2.00
C GLY A 404 -10.92 19.52 -1.98
N TYR A 405 -10.19 19.49 -3.09
CA TYR A 405 -8.84 18.87 -3.14
C TYR A 405 -7.88 19.53 -2.14
N PHE A 406 -8.00 20.84 -1.93
CA PHE A 406 -7.19 21.58 -0.95
C PHE A 406 -7.42 21.14 0.49
N ASP A 407 -8.64 20.77 0.87
CA ASP A 407 -8.93 20.31 2.22
C ASP A 407 -8.27 18.95 2.49
N ILE A 408 -8.26 18.08 1.48
CA ILE A 408 -7.55 16.80 1.53
C ILE A 408 -6.04 17.02 1.61
N LEU A 409 -5.49 17.97 0.85
CA LEU A 409 -4.06 18.30 0.93
C LEU A 409 -3.66 18.91 2.28
N LYS A 410 -4.56 19.62 2.97
CA LYS A 410 -4.29 20.16 4.31
C LYS A 410 -4.33 19.07 5.39
N PHE A 411 -5.10 18.00 5.19
CA PHE A 411 -5.23 16.92 6.16
C PHE A 411 -3.86 16.29 6.47
N ASP A 412 -3.50 16.27 7.75
CA ASP A 412 -2.22 15.73 8.26
C ASP A 412 -0.99 16.22 7.46
N ARG A 413 -1.09 17.43 6.87
CA ARG A 413 -0.06 18.07 6.04
C ARG A 413 0.37 17.28 4.79
N LEU A 414 -0.54 16.50 4.18
CA LEU A 414 -0.27 15.77 2.93
C LEU A 414 0.36 16.65 1.84
N GLY A 415 -0.16 17.87 1.63
CA GLY A 415 0.35 18.80 0.63
C GLY A 415 1.80 19.22 0.87
N VAL A 416 2.19 19.40 2.14
CA VAL A 416 3.58 19.70 2.51
C VAL A 416 4.48 18.49 2.23
N ALA A 417 4.02 17.28 2.56
CA ALA A 417 4.76 16.05 2.28
C ALA A 417 4.99 15.85 0.77
N LEU A 418 3.97 16.12 -0.05
CA LEU A 418 4.09 16.07 -1.52
C LEU A 418 5.08 17.12 -2.03
N VAL A 419 4.98 18.38 -1.58
CA VAL A 419 5.92 19.44 -1.98
C VAL A 419 7.36 19.09 -1.60
N ALA A 420 7.59 18.60 -0.38
CA ALA A 420 8.91 18.15 0.06
C ALA A 420 9.45 17.00 -0.81
N PHE A 421 8.60 16.04 -1.16
CA PHE A 421 8.95 14.92 -2.03
C PHE A 421 9.38 15.40 -3.43
N PHE A 422 8.60 16.29 -4.05
CA PHE A 422 8.95 16.85 -5.36
C PHE A 422 10.21 17.72 -5.31
N ALA A 423 10.37 18.53 -4.27
CA ALA A 423 11.57 19.34 -4.08
C ALA A 423 12.83 18.45 -3.96
N PHE A 424 12.74 17.36 -3.20
CA PHE A 424 13.81 16.36 -3.12
C PHE A 424 14.11 15.72 -4.47
N PHE A 425 13.08 15.29 -5.21
CA PHE A 425 13.25 14.71 -6.54
C PHE A 425 13.97 15.66 -7.50
N VAL A 426 13.56 16.93 -7.54
CA VAL A 426 14.17 17.97 -8.39
C VAL A 426 15.60 18.23 -7.94
N ALA A 427 15.85 18.39 -6.65
CA ALA A 427 17.19 18.67 -6.12
C ALA A 427 18.18 17.55 -6.45
N VAL A 428 17.79 16.28 -6.24
CA VAL A 428 18.65 15.12 -6.56
C VAL A 428 18.86 15.01 -8.07
N SER A 429 17.81 15.17 -8.88
CA SER A 429 17.93 15.10 -10.34
C SER A 429 18.84 16.20 -10.89
N LEU A 430 18.72 17.42 -10.37
CA LEU A 430 19.60 18.53 -10.73
C LEU A 430 21.03 18.26 -10.27
N PHE A 431 21.24 17.79 -9.04
CA PHE A 431 22.56 17.46 -8.52
C PHE A 431 23.27 16.40 -9.37
N VAL A 432 22.58 15.32 -9.74
CA VAL A 432 23.13 14.27 -10.60
C VAL A 432 23.48 14.81 -11.99
N ASN A 433 22.63 15.66 -12.56
CA ASN A 433 22.89 16.26 -13.87
C ASN A 433 23.99 17.36 -13.82
N SER A 434 24.07 18.12 -12.72
CA SER A 434 24.98 19.25 -12.57
C SER A 434 26.35 18.89 -12.02
N SER A 435 26.49 17.74 -11.34
CA SER A 435 27.75 17.31 -10.72
C SER A 435 28.91 17.41 -11.72
N THR A 436 29.86 18.29 -11.40
CA THR A 436 31.06 18.60 -12.19
C THR A 436 32.12 17.51 -12.08
N ASP A 437 32.04 16.65 -11.07
CA ASP A 437 32.97 15.56 -10.81
C ASP A 437 32.65 14.31 -11.62
N CYS A 438 32.37 14.50 -12.91
CA CYS A 438 32.17 13.37 -13.80
C CYS A 438 33.53 12.91 -14.34
N ARG A 439 34.06 11.82 -13.77
CA ARG A 439 35.32 11.22 -14.22
C ARG A 439 35.05 10.23 -15.35
N THR A 440 35.91 10.21 -16.35
CA THR A 440 35.96 9.09 -17.30
C THR A 440 36.32 7.84 -16.52
N THR A 441 35.49 6.80 -16.58
CA THR A 441 35.76 5.55 -15.87
C THR A 441 35.87 4.40 -16.85
N THR A 442 36.86 3.53 -16.61
CA THR A 442 37.07 2.29 -17.34
C THR A 442 36.72 1.14 -16.42
N ARG A 443 35.95 0.16 -16.91
CA ARG A 443 35.70 -1.11 -16.23
C ARG A 443 36.04 -2.25 -17.19
N THR A 444 36.80 -3.21 -16.69
CA THR A 444 37.06 -4.47 -17.37
C THR A 444 36.23 -5.59 -16.74
N SER A 445 35.81 -6.55 -17.55
CA SER A 445 35.16 -7.77 -17.09
C SER A 445 35.76 -8.97 -17.80
N THR A 446 35.96 -10.07 -17.07
CA THR A 446 36.33 -11.37 -17.65
C THR A 446 35.24 -11.86 -18.60
N LEU A 447 35.66 -12.49 -19.68
CA LEU A 447 34.76 -13.11 -20.66
C LEU A 447 34.87 -14.63 -20.52
N GLU A 448 33.72 -15.32 -20.49
CA GLU A 448 33.67 -16.78 -20.56
C GLU A 448 33.39 -17.20 -22.00
N ASP A 449 34.26 -18.03 -22.57
CA ASP A 449 34.00 -18.76 -23.82
C ASP A 449 33.39 -20.12 -23.50
N HIS A 450 32.07 -20.25 -23.64
CA HIS A 450 31.36 -21.50 -23.38
C HIS A 450 31.53 -22.55 -24.49
N THR A 451 32.20 -22.21 -25.60
CA THR A 451 32.39 -23.11 -26.74
C THR A 451 33.81 -23.63 -26.89
N TYR A 452 34.78 -23.05 -26.16
CA TYR A 452 36.22 -23.35 -26.28
C TYR A 452 36.74 -23.21 -27.73
N THR A 453 36.08 -22.39 -28.55
CA THR A 453 36.43 -22.19 -29.96
C THR A 453 37.19 -20.89 -30.20
N GLY A 454 37.25 -20.00 -29.22
CA GLY A 454 37.85 -18.67 -29.34
C GLY A 454 37.06 -17.75 -30.27
N SER A 455 35.81 -18.09 -30.57
CA SER A 455 34.98 -17.37 -31.52
C SER A 455 34.14 -16.29 -30.83
N ARG A 456 34.24 -15.07 -31.37
CA ARG A 456 33.62 -13.84 -30.88
C ARG A 456 32.12 -13.90 -30.64
N SER A 457 31.41 -14.68 -31.45
CA SER A 457 29.95 -14.85 -31.34
C SER A 457 29.52 -15.60 -30.08
N HIS A 458 30.48 -16.13 -29.29
CA HIS A 458 30.21 -17.01 -28.17
C HIS A 458 30.77 -16.53 -26.83
N TYR A 459 31.46 -15.38 -26.78
CA TYR A 459 31.81 -14.75 -25.52
C TYR A 459 30.55 -14.19 -24.83
N ARG A 460 30.37 -14.54 -23.56
CA ARG A 460 29.45 -13.84 -22.66
C ARG A 460 30.26 -13.17 -21.56
N ARG A 461 29.85 -11.95 -21.15
CA ARG A 461 30.40 -11.31 -19.96
C ARG A 461 30.12 -12.23 -18.77
N SER A 462 31.17 -12.66 -18.08
CA SER A 462 31.02 -13.40 -16.83
C SER A 462 30.46 -12.44 -15.77
N PHE A 463 29.38 -12.83 -15.10
CA PHE A 463 28.82 -12.05 -13.99
C PHE A 463 29.52 -12.36 -12.65
N TYR A 464 30.57 -13.18 -12.65
CA TYR A 464 31.37 -13.45 -11.46
C TYR A 464 32.32 -12.28 -11.19
N GLY A 465 31.83 -11.32 -10.40
CA GLY A 465 32.63 -10.20 -9.93
C GLY A 465 33.80 -10.65 -9.04
N SER A 466 34.99 -10.17 -9.34
CA SER A 466 36.10 -10.13 -8.40
C SER A 466 35.76 -9.13 -7.28
N GLY A 467 35.52 -9.66 -6.08
CA GLY A 467 35.44 -8.87 -4.84
C GLY A 467 34.04 -8.74 -4.23
N GLY A 468 33.56 -9.81 -3.61
CA GLY A 468 32.39 -9.78 -2.74
C GLY A 468 31.91 -11.19 -2.42
N SER A 469 32.38 -11.75 -1.31
CA SER A 469 31.96 -13.06 -0.81
C SER A 469 30.44 -13.18 -0.75
N TYR A 470 29.86 -13.92 -1.70
CA TYR A 470 28.56 -14.58 -1.52
C TYR A 470 28.81 -16.09 -1.62
N SER A 471 28.90 -16.70 -0.45
CA SER A 471 28.84 -18.14 -0.28
C SER A 471 27.49 -18.67 -0.75
N GLY A 472 27.51 -19.64 -1.67
CA GLY A 472 26.40 -20.53 -1.94
C GLY A 472 25.98 -20.57 -3.41
N TYR A 473 26.55 -21.49 -4.18
CA TYR A 473 25.87 -22.76 -4.50
C TYR A 473 26.77 -23.64 -5.39
N GLY A 474 27.00 -24.86 -4.90
CA GLY A 474 27.05 -26.11 -5.65
C GLY A 474 27.82 -26.16 -6.96
N SER A 475 29.01 -26.75 -6.88
CA SER A 475 29.62 -27.47 -7.99
C SER A 475 28.65 -28.52 -8.56
N GLY A 476 28.62 -28.61 -9.88
CA GLY A 476 27.93 -29.66 -10.62
C GLY A 476 28.54 -29.81 -12.00
N HIS A 477 29.78 -30.31 -12.07
CA HIS A 477 30.33 -30.89 -13.29
C HIS A 477 30.00 -32.38 -13.34
N LYS A 478 29.09 -32.78 -14.23
CA LYS A 478 29.11 -33.97 -15.09
C LYS A 478 27.74 -34.19 -15.71
#